data_AF-A0A9P3G1M5-F1
#
_entry.id   AF-A0A9P3G1M5-F1
#
_cell.length_a   1.000
_cell.length_b   1.000
_cell.length_c   1.000
_cell.angle_alpha   90.00
_cell.angle_beta   90.00
_cell.angle_gamma   90.00
#
_symmetry.space_group_name_H-M   'P 1'
#
loop_
_entity.id
_entity.type
_entity.pdbx_description
1 polymer ?
#
loop_
_entity_poly.entity_id
_entity_poly.type
_entity_poly.pdbx_seq_one_letter_code
_entity_poly.pdbx_strand_id
1 'polypeptide(L)'
;MGFVIPEEPKPPGPDECCMSGCAICVQDLYIEALDEYKKATDSVRASLNALHIPEDRWPPEIQTTGSSQKAKPKLSPVYDAFAELERKLAEKHQAESHAGALPKPPAIGRPRKRKEKLPDVQLLYEGIRWVLFSNR
;
A
#
# COMPACT_ATOMS: atom_id res chain seq x y z
N MET A 1 30.29 -32.14 21.55
CA MET A 1 29.27 -31.79 20.55
C MET A 1 29.40 -30.30 20.27
N GLY A 2 29.71 -29.92 19.04
CA GLY A 2 29.80 -28.51 18.65
C GLY A 2 28.49 -28.03 18.05
N PHE A 3 28.25 -26.72 18.05
CA PHE A 3 27.17 -26.11 17.29
C PHE A 3 27.65 -25.90 15.86
N VAL A 4 26.85 -26.32 14.87
CA VAL A 4 27.11 -26.04 13.46
C VAL A 4 26.37 -24.76 13.12
N ILE A 5 27.11 -23.75 12.67
CA ILE A 5 26.53 -22.50 12.18
C ILE A 5 26.19 -22.71 10.70
N PRO A 6 24.93 -22.55 10.28
CA PRO A 6 24.55 -22.62 8.88
C PRO A 6 25.27 -21.53 8.08
N GLU A 7 25.57 -21.79 6.80
CA GLU A 7 26.09 -20.74 5.91
C GLU A 7 24.94 -19.89 5.36
N GLU A 8 25.18 -18.58 5.22
CA GLU A 8 24.21 -17.66 4.62
C GLU A 8 24.03 -17.97 3.12
N PRO A 9 22.80 -18.14 2.61
CA PRO A 9 22.57 -18.39 1.21
C PRO A 9 23.01 -17.18 0.37
N LYS A 10 23.65 -17.44 -0.77
CA LYS A 10 24.09 -16.38 -1.68
C LYS A 10 22.90 -15.83 -2.48
N PRO A 11 22.78 -14.51 -2.63
CA PRO A 11 21.71 -13.93 -3.44
C PRO A 11 21.89 -14.32 -4.92
N PRO A 12 20.80 -14.59 -5.64
CA PRO A 12 20.86 -14.87 -7.07
C PRO A 12 21.30 -13.63 -7.85
N GLY A 13 22.01 -13.84 -8.97
CA GLY A 13 22.39 -12.77 -9.88
C GLY A 13 21.17 -12.16 -10.58
N PRO A 14 21.27 -10.91 -11.11
CA PRO A 14 20.17 -10.27 -11.82
C PRO A 14 19.79 -11.03 -13.10
N ASP A 15 20.76 -11.67 -13.76
CA ASP A 15 20.56 -12.42 -15.00
C ASP A 15 19.92 -13.81 -14.79
N GLU A 16 19.92 -14.31 -13.54
CA GLU A 16 19.27 -15.57 -13.16
C GLU A 16 17.75 -15.41 -12.99
N CYS A 17 17.29 -14.17 -12.75
CA CYS A 17 15.87 -13.87 -12.62
C CYS A 17 15.27 -13.59 -13.99
N CYS A 18 14.59 -14.58 -14.56
CA CYS A 18 13.98 -14.48 -15.89
C CYS A 18 12.81 -13.45 -15.97
N MET A 19 12.26 -13.02 -14.82
CA MET A 19 11.12 -12.08 -14.68
C MET A 19 9.88 -12.39 -15.56
N SER A 20 9.78 -13.60 -16.11
CA SER A 20 8.82 -13.99 -17.14
C SER A 20 7.68 -14.87 -16.63
N GLY A 21 7.56 -15.05 -15.31
CA GLY A 21 6.51 -15.86 -14.70
C GLY A 21 6.77 -17.37 -14.78
N CYS A 22 7.99 -17.82 -14.46
CA CYS A 22 8.32 -19.24 -14.33
C CYS A 22 7.50 -19.91 -13.20
N ALA A 23 7.27 -21.22 -13.31
CA ALA A 23 6.54 -21.99 -12.29
C ALA A 23 7.24 -22.01 -10.92
N ILE A 24 8.57 -21.88 -10.89
CA ILE A 24 9.38 -21.72 -9.69
C ILE A 24 10.30 -20.52 -9.92
N CYS A 25 10.24 -19.52 -9.05
CA CYS A 25 11.10 -18.35 -9.13
C CYS A 25 12.38 -18.59 -8.31
N VAL A 26 13.54 -18.30 -8.87
CA VAL A 26 14.83 -18.37 -8.15
C VAL A 26 14.83 -17.46 -6.92
N GLN A 27 14.14 -16.32 -7.00
CA GLN A 27 14.00 -15.41 -5.87
C GLN A 27 13.18 -16.02 -4.74
N ASP A 28 12.15 -16.81 -5.05
CA ASP A 28 11.32 -17.47 -4.03
C ASP A 28 12.15 -18.55 -3.32
N LEU A 29 12.91 -19.36 -4.06
CA LEU A 29 13.84 -20.34 -3.48
C LEU A 29 14.88 -19.68 -2.58
N TYR A 30 15.40 -18.52 -2.98
CA TYR A 30 16.33 -17.76 -2.16
C TYR A 30 15.69 -17.25 -0.86
N ILE A 31 14.46 -16.74 -0.93
CA ILE A 31 13.71 -16.29 0.25
C ILE A 31 13.42 -17.45 1.20
N GLU A 32 13.03 -18.61 0.66
CA GLU A 32 12.81 -19.84 1.45
C GLU A 32 14.10 -20.27 2.15
N ALA A 33 15.23 -20.33 1.43
CA ALA A 33 16.53 -20.65 1.99
C ALA A 33 16.97 -19.65 3.09
N LEU A 34 16.68 -18.35 2.90
CA LEU A 34 16.93 -17.32 3.92
C LEU A 34 16.09 -17.56 5.17
N ASP A 35 14.83 -17.97 5.03
CA ASP A 35 13.96 -18.22 6.16
C ASP A 35 14.38 -19.48 6.93
N GLU A 36 14.85 -20.51 6.24
CA GLU A 36 15.49 -21.68 6.86
C GLU A 36 16.76 -21.29 7.62
N TYR A 37 17.63 -20.48 7.02
CA TYR A 37 18.84 -19.97 7.66
C TYR A 37 18.53 -19.21 8.96
N LYS A 38 17.53 -18.32 8.95
CA LYS A 38 17.10 -17.58 10.15
C LYS A 38 16.63 -18.54 11.25
N LYS A 39 15.76 -19.50 10.92
CA LYS A 39 15.26 -20.50 11.88
C LYS A 39 16.39 -21.31 12.51
N ALA A 40 17.34 -21.75 11.67
CA ALA A 40 18.49 -22.51 12.14
C ALA A 40 19.39 -21.65 13.05
N THR A 41 19.64 -20.40 12.68
CA THR A 41 20.39 -19.44 13.50
C THR A 41 19.70 -19.19 14.85
N ASP A 42 18.39 -19.03 14.86
CA ASP A 42 17.62 -18.82 16.09
C ASP A 42 17.64 -20.05 17.00
N SER A 43 17.65 -21.26 16.44
CA SER A 43 17.80 -22.48 17.23
C SER A 43 19.19 -22.59 17.90
N VAL A 44 20.24 -22.17 17.19
CA VAL A 44 21.60 -22.08 17.76
C VAL A 44 21.65 -21.03 18.87
N ARG A 45 21.09 -19.84 18.63
CA ARG A 45 20.98 -18.78 19.66
C ARG A 45 20.23 -19.25 20.90
N ALA A 46 19.09 -19.91 20.72
CA ALA A 46 18.32 -20.47 21.83
C ALA A 46 19.14 -21.47 22.66
N SER A 47 19.93 -22.31 21.99
CA SER A 47 20.81 -23.28 22.65
C SER A 47 21.95 -22.60 23.41
N LEU A 48 22.57 -21.57 22.84
CA LEU A 48 23.63 -20.78 23.49
C LEU A 48 23.09 -20.02 24.71
N ASN A 49 21.87 -19.48 24.60
CA ASN A 49 21.17 -18.81 25.69
C ASN A 49 20.82 -19.78 26.83
N ALA A 50 20.37 -21.00 26.51
CA ALA A 50 20.13 -22.03 27.52
C ALA A 50 21.41 -22.38 28.29
N LEU A 51 22.56 -22.33 27.62
CA LEU A 51 23.89 -22.51 28.22
C LEU A 51 24.44 -21.25 28.91
N HIS A 52 23.67 -20.15 28.94
CA HIS A 52 24.06 -18.86 29.53
C HIS A 52 25.37 -18.30 28.96
N ILE A 53 25.61 -18.51 27.66
CA ILE A 53 26.78 -17.98 26.97
C ILE A 53 26.45 -16.56 26.50
N PRO A 54 27.14 -15.51 27.00
CA PRO A 54 26.87 -14.14 26.60
C PRO A 54 27.18 -13.88 25.12
N GLU A 55 26.46 -12.95 24.49
CA GLU A 55 26.52 -12.68 23.05
C GLU A 55 27.90 -12.17 22.55
N ASP A 56 28.70 -11.59 23.44
CA ASP A 56 30.07 -11.12 23.16
C ASP A 56 31.01 -12.25 22.72
N ARG A 57 30.69 -13.48 23.11
CA ARG A 57 31.48 -14.68 22.80
C ARG A 57 31.00 -15.39 21.55
N TRP A 58 29.90 -14.93 20.95
CA TRP A 58 29.33 -15.53 19.75
C TRP A 58 30.07 -15.03 18.51
N PRO A 59 30.16 -15.81 17.43
CA PRO A 59 30.67 -15.32 16.16
C PRO A 59 29.82 -14.15 15.64
N PRO A 60 30.43 -13.18 14.92
CA PRO A 60 29.79 -11.93 14.53
C PRO A 60 28.55 -12.12 13.62
N GLU A 61 28.52 -13.22 12.86
CA GLU A 61 27.42 -13.58 11.95
C GLU A 61 26.09 -13.79 12.68
N ILE A 62 26.13 -14.28 13.92
CA ILE A 62 24.92 -14.61 14.69
C ILE A 62 24.60 -13.58 15.78
N GLN A 63 25.49 -12.61 16.04
CA GLN A 63 25.27 -11.56 17.03
C GLN A 63 24.09 -10.66 16.62
N THR A 64 23.18 -10.39 17.57
CA THR A 64 22.05 -9.47 17.34
C THR A 64 22.49 -8.01 17.36
N THR A 65 23.52 -7.72 18.16
CA THR A 65 24.04 -6.38 18.42
C THR A 65 25.10 -5.94 17.41
N GLY A 66 25.93 -6.86 16.89
CA GLY A 66 26.99 -6.57 15.91
C GLY A 66 26.49 -6.14 14.52
N SER A 67 25.30 -6.59 14.11
CA SER A 67 24.65 -6.17 12.85
C SER A 67 23.93 -4.81 12.97
N SER A 68 23.78 -4.28 14.19
CA SER A 68 22.96 -3.10 14.50
C SER A 68 23.71 -1.77 14.53
N GLN A 69 24.87 -1.69 13.87
CA GLN A 69 25.37 -0.39 13.36
C GLN A 69 24.60 0.07 12.11
N LYS A 70 23.45 -0.52 11.77
CA LYS A 70 22.42 0.18 10.99
C LYS A 70 21.65 1.09 11.92
N ALA A 71 22.14 2.32 12.04
CA ALA A 71 21.45 3.47 12.61
C ALA A 71 19.94 3.40 12.32
N LYS A 72 19.12 3.74 13.33
CA LYS A 72 17.69 4.05 13.14
C LYS A 72 17.54 4.77 11.79
N PRO A 73 16.74 4.25 10.84
CA PRO A 73 16.57 4.92 9.57
C PRO A 73 16.06 6.31 9.91
N LYS A 74 16.88 7.33 9.69
CA LYS A 74 16.41 8.71 9.67
C LYS A 74 15.33 8.67 8.61
N LEU A 75 14.06 8.84 9.00
CA LEU A 75 12.97 8.87 8.04
C LEU A 75 13.38 9.87 6.96
N SER A 76 13.30 9.42 5.71
CA SER A 76 13.78 10.25 4.61
C SER A 76 12.95 11.55 4.58
N PRO A 77 13.53 12.66 4.10
CA PRO A 77 12.78 13.91 3.94
C PRO A 77 11.47 13.77 3.16
N VAL A 78 11.33 12.70 2.36
CA VAL A 78 10.10 12.35 1.64
C VAL A 78 8.99 11.90 2.59
N TYR A 79 9.31 11.10 3.61
CA TYR A 79 8.32 10.65 4.60
C TYR A 79 7.85 11.81 5.49
N ASP A 80 8.75 12.72 5.86
CA ASP A 80 8.39 13.91 6.65
C ASP A 80 7.44 14.83 5.87
N ALA A 81 7.73 15.08 4.58
CA ALA A 81 6.86 15.88 3.72
C ALA A 81 5.46 15.26 3.56
N PHE A 82 5.38 13.93 3.50
CA PHE A 82 4.11 13.23 3.39
C PHE A 82 3.29 13.33 4.68
N ALA A 83 3.93 13.15 5.85
CA ALA A 83 3.28 13.31 7.14
C ALA A 83 2.72 14.74 7.35
N GLU A 84 3.41 15.77 6.87
CA GLU A 84 2.90 17.14 6.90
C GLU A 84 1.67 17.34 6.00
N LEU A 85 1.65 16.71 4.83
CA LEU A 85 0.52 16.77 3.90
C LEU A 85 -0.72 16.10 4.49
N GLU A 86 -0.56 14.92 5.09
CA GLU A 86 -1.66 14.20 5.75
C GLU A 86 -2.29 15.02 6.86
N ARG A 87 -1.47 15.72 7.66
CA ARG A 87 -1.95 16.61 8.71
C ARG A 87 -2.76 17.79 8.16
N LYS A 88 -2.28 18.42 7.07
CA LYS A 88 -3.00 19.51 6.38
C LYS A 88 -4.32 19.03 5.76
N LEU A 89 -4.36 17.81 5.22
CA LEU A 89 -5.58 17.23 4.68
C LEU A 89 -6.61 16.92 5.77
N ALA A 90 -6.18 16.40 6.93
CA ALA A 90 -7.06 16.15 8.06
C ALA A 90 -7.71 17.43 8.60
N GLU A 91 -6.94 18.52 8.71
CA GLU A 91 -7.46 19.84 9.12
C GLU A 91 -8.51 20.36 8.14
N LYS A 92 -8.27 20.21 6.82
CA LYS A 92 -9.27 20.59 5.80
C LYS A 92 -10.53 19.72 5.84
N HIS A 93 -10.37 18.41 6.00
CA HIS A 93 -11.53 17.50 6.14
C HIS A 93 -12.35 17.83 7.39
N GLN A 94 -11.72 18.23 8.48
CA GLN A 94 -12.41 18.72 9.68
C GLN A 94 -13.07 20.08 9.42
N ALA A 95 -12.39 21.01 8.76
CA ALA A 95 -13.00 22.29 8.40
C ALA A 95 -14.21 22.12 7.47
N GLU A 96 -14.16 21.19 6.52
CA GLU A 96 -15.27 20.86 5.62
C GLU A 96 -16.41 20.12 6.32
N SER A 97 -16.11 19.19 7.25
CA SER A 97 -17.14 18.53 8.04
C SER A 97 -17.83 19.48 9.02
N HIS A 98 -17.09 20.44 9.59
CA HIS A 98 -17.63 21.52 10.42
C HIS A 98 -18.30 22.63 9.59
N ALA A 99 -17.95 22.80 8.31
CA ALA A 99 -18.63 23.69 7.36
C ALA A 99 -19.90 23.07 6.73
N GLY A 100 -20.31 21.87 7.16
CA GLY A 100 -21.63 21.28 6.88
C GLY A 100 -22.83 22.08 7.42
N ALA A 101 -22.60 23.22 8.07
CA ALA A 101 -23.63 24.19 8.44
C ALA A 101 -23.22 25.62 8.05
N LEU A 102 -23.19 25.96 6.75
CA LEU A 102 -23.16 27.35 6.29
C LEU A 102 -24.48 27.73 5.60
N PRO A 103 -25.07 28.91 5.88
CA PRO A 103 -26.28 29.36 5.22
C PRO A 103 -26.00 29.72 3.75
N LYS A 104 -27.03 29.50 2.92
CA LYS A 104 -27.05 29.70 1.48
C LYS A 104 -26.47 31.08 1.08
N PRO A 105 -25.54 31.16 0.11
CA PRO A 105 -24.99 32.45 -0.33
C PRO A 105 -26.07 33.34 -0.95
N PRO A 106 -25.93 34.68 -0.88
CA PRO A 106 -26.90 35.60 -1.46
C PRO A 106 -26.99 35.40 -2.98
N ALA A 107 -28.22 35.28 -3.46
CA ALA A 107 -28.54 34.96 -4.84
C ALA A 107 -28.09 36.09 -5.77
N ILE A 108 -26.93 35.93 -6.40
CA ILE A 108 -26.55 36.70 -7.59
C ILE A 108 -27.57 36.33 -8.68
N GLY A 109 -28.37 37.31 -9.08
CA GLY A 109 -29.44 37.15 -10.06
C GLY A 109 -28.93 36.53 -11.35
N ARG A 110 -29.40 35.31 -11.65
CA ARG A 110 -29.15 34.64 -12.93
C ARG A 110 -29.80 35.46 -14.05
N PRO A 111 -29.14 35.69 -15.20
CA PRO A 111 -29.82 36.26 -16.36
C PRO A 111 -31.02 35.36 -16.73
N ARG A 112 -32.20 35.96 -16.90
CA ARG A 112 -33.43 35.26 -17.30
C ARG A 112 -33.19 34.56 -18.63
N LYS A 113 -32.92 33.25 -18.61
CA LYS A 113 -32.98 32.42 -19.82
C LYS A 113 -34.41 32.52 -20.36
N ARG A 114 -34.55 33.03 -21.58
CA ARG A 114 -35.81 33.04 -22.35
C ARG A 114 -36.29 31.60 -22.42
N LYS A 115 -37.45 31.30 -21.80
CA LYS A 115 -38.08 29.98 -21.89
C LYS A 115 -38.56 29.81 -23.32
N GLU A 116 -37.80 29.12 -24.15
CA GLU A 116 -38.38 28.49 -25.33
C GLU A 116 -39.33 27.40 -24.84
N LYS A 117 -40.59 27.49 -25.26
CA LYS A 117 -41.60 26.48 -24.94
C LYS A 117 -41.17 25.20 -25.67
N LEU A 118 -40.60 24.26 -24.92
CA LEU A 118 -40.45 22.89 -25.39
C LEU A 118 -41.85 22.34 -25.73
N PRO A 119 -42.05 21.73 -26.91
CA PRO A 119 -43.34 21.19 -27.29
C PRO A 119 -43.72 20.02 -26.38
N ASP A 120 -45.03 19.88 -26.16
CA ASP A 120 -45.61 18.87 -25.28
C ASP A 120 -45.26 17.45 -25.78
N VAL A 121 -44.36 16.81 -25.05
CA VAL A 121 -43.83 15.47 -25.35
C VAL A 121 -44.96 14.44 -25.40
N GLN A 122 -46.07 14.69 -24.72
CA GLN A 122 -47.22 13.79 -24.69
C GLN A 122 -47.93 13.74 -26.04
N LEU A 123 -48.08 14.88 -26.74
CA LEU A 123 -48.66 14.91 -28.09
C LEU A 123 -47.79 14.19 -29.11
N LEU A 124 -46.47 14.28 -28.98
CA LEU A 124 -45.54 13.54 -29.83
C LEU A 124 -45.67 12.02 -29.59
N TYR A 125 -45.79 11.60 -28.33
CA TYR A 125 -45.92 10.19 -28.00
C TYR A 125 -47.27 9.60 -28.42
N GLU A 126 -48.36 10.36 -28.26
CA GLU A 126 -49.66 9.93 -28.74
C GLU A 126 -49.72 9.89 -30.28
N GLY A 127 -49.10 10.85 -30.97
CA GLY A 127 -48.98 10.82 -32.43
C GLY A 127 -48.22 9.59 -32.93
N ILE A 128 -47.07 9.29 -32.33
CA ILE A 128 -46.27 8.10 -32.66
C ILE A 128 -47.05 6.81 -32.31
N ARG A 129 -47.76 6.79 -31.18
CA ARG A 129 -48.60 5.65 -30.79
C ARG A 129 -49.72 5.41 -31.79
N TRP A 130 -50.39 6.46 -32.25
CA TRP A 130 -51.45 6.34 -33.27
C TRP A 130 -50.88 5.80 -34.59
N VAL A 131 -49.73 6.29 -35.04
CA VAL A 131 -49.08 5.80 -36.27
C VAL A 131 -48.66 4.34 -36.15
N LEU A 132 -48.12 3.93 -35.00
CA LEU A 132 -47.65 2.55 -34.78
C LEU A 132 -48.78 1.54 -34.53
N PHE A 133 -49.92 1.96 -33.96
CA PHE A 133 -51.01 1.06 -33.59
C PHE A 133 -52.27 1.14 -34.48
N SER A 134 -52.42 2.13 -35.38
CA SER A 134 -53.58 2.22 -36.27
C SER A 134 -53.47 1.41 -37.58
N ASN A 135 -52.46 0.57 -37.74
CA ASN A 135 -52.29 -0.28 -38.93
C ASN A 135 -52.30 -1.78 -38.62
N ARG A 136 -53.09 -2.20 -37.62
CA ARG A 136 -53.41 -3.59 -37.32
C ARG A 136 -54.86 -3.76 -36.90
#